data_AF-A0ABD0R2M0-F1
#
_entry.id   AF-A0ABD0R2M0-F1
#
_cell.length_a   1.000
_cell.length_b   1.000
_cell.length_c   1.000
_cell.angle_alpha   90.00
_cell.angle_beta   90.00
_cell.angle_gamma   90.00
#
_symmetry.space_group_name_H-M   'P 1'
#
loop_
_entity.id
_entity.type
_entity.pdbx_description
1 polymer ?
#
loop_
_entity_poly.entity_id
_entity_poly.type
_entity_poly.pdbx_seq_one_letter_code
_entity_poly.pdbx_strand_id
1 'polypeptide(L)' 'HIPEDLRDPFYTDQYDQEHIKPPVIRLLLSCELYCRVCALILKGDQSVIQALSRKGIYVMEGDDTPVTDSDLTCQPIKM' A
#
# COMPACT_ATOMS: atom_id res chain seq x y z
N HIS A 1 17.67 14.35 0.81
CA HIS A 1 17.20 15.23 1.89
C HIS A 1 15.73 14.93 2.13
N ILE A 2 15.36 14.49 3.34
CA ILE A 2 13.96 14.26 3.74
C ILE A 2 13.46 15.59 4.36
N PRO A 3 12.29 16.12 3.96
CA PRO A 3 11.69 17.31 4.56
C PRO A 3 11.55 17.16 6.09
N GLU A 4 11.71 18.25 6.85
CA GLU A 4 11.62 18.21 8.32
C GLU A 4 10.27 17.66 8.80
N ASP A 5 9.19 18.00 8.10
CA ASP A 5 7.83 17.51 8.39
C ASP A 5 7.65 15.99 8.26
N LEU A 6 8.57 15.32 7.54
CA LEU A 6 8.55 13.88 7.27
C LEU A 6 9.64 13.11 8.01
N ARG A 7 10.51 13.80 8.76
CA ARG A 7 11.69 13.19 9.40
C ARG A 7 11.31 12.33 10.61
N ASP A 8 10.38 12.81 11.41
CA ASP A 8 9.72 12.06 12.49
C ASP A 8 8.25 11.87 12.11
N PRO A 9 7.85 10.68 11.64
CA PRO A 9 6.51 10.47 11.11
C PRO A 9 5.43 10.38 12.19
N PHE A 10 5.83 10.21 13.45
CA PHE A 10 4.93 10.07 14.59
C PHE A 10 4.95 11.33 15.46
N TYR A 11 3.84 11.58 16.15
CA TYR A 11 3.73 12.54 17.23
C TYR A 11 2.83 11.97 18.32
N THR A 12 3.08 12.37 19.56
CA THR A 12 2.24 11.98 20.69
C THR A 12 1.23 13.09 20.96
N ASP A 13 -0.03 12.72 21.16
CA ASP A 13 -1.07 13.68 21.56
C ASP A 13 -1.10 13.93 23.08
N GLN A 14 -2.08 14.69 23.52
CA GLN A 14 -2.27 15.03 24.94
C GLN A 14 -2.73 13.84 25.81
N TYR A 15 -3.06 12.70 25.21
CA TYR A 15 -3.48 11.47 25.88
C TYR A 15 -2.38 10.41 25.88
N ASP A 16 -1.15 10.80 25.55
CA ASP A 16 0.01 9.92 25.41
C ASP A 16 -0.17 8.86 24.29
N GLN A 17 -1.07 9.14 23.33
CA GLN A 17 -1.31 8.27 22.19
C GLN A 17 -0.41 8.66 21.03
N GLU A 18 0.24 7.68 20.42
CA GLU A 18 1.05 7.85 19.22
C GLU A 18 0.16 7.95 17.98
N HIS A 19 0.36 9.00 17.18
CA HIS A 19 -0.36 9.26 15.93
C HIS A 19 0.63 9.52 14.79
N ILE A 20 0.22 9.18 13.57
CA ILE A 20 0.99 9.50 12.36
C ILE A 20 0.70 10.95 11.94
N LYS A 21 1.74 11.72 11.62
CA LYS A 21 1.59 13.10 11.16
C LYS A 21 0.75 13.20 9.88
N PRO A 22 -0.19 14.16 9.78
CA PRO A 22 -1.06 14.30 8.61
C PRO A 22 -0.34 14.39 7.24
N PRO A 23 0.82 15.07 7.10
CA PRO A 23 1.58 15.07 5.84
C PRO A 23 2.05 13.68 5.41
N VAL A 24 2.41 12.82 6.35
CA VAL A 24 2.82 11.43 6.09
C VAL A 24 1.62 10.61 5.63
N ILE A 25 0.48 10.76 6.29
CA ILE A 25 -0.78 10.09 5.88
C ILE A 25 -1.17 10.50 4.45
N ARG A 26 -1.14 11.79 4.13
CA ARG A 26 -1.45 12.28 2.77
C ARG A 26 -0.48 11.73 1.73
N LEU A 27 0.79 11.59 2.10
CA LEU A 27 1.81 11.03 1.24
C LEU A 27 1.58 9.52 1.01
N LEU A 28 1.25 8.76 2.06
CA LEU A 28 0.89 7.34 1.97
C LEU A 28 -0.39 7.09 1.16
N LEU A 29 -1.35 8.02 1.21
CA LEU A 29 -2.58 7.99 0.41
C LEU A 29 -2.37 8.45 -1.04
N SER A 30 -1.20 9.00 -1.39
CA SER A 30 -0.93 9.43 -2.76
C SER A 30 -0.68 8.23 -3.67
N CYS A 31 -1.46 8.14 -4.76
CA CYS A 31 -1.29 7.11 -5.78
C CYS A 31 0.13 7.06 -6.36
N GLU A 32 0.87 8.17 -6.39
CA GLU A 32 2.25 8.19 -6.92
C GLU A 32 3.21 7.30 -6.13
N LEU A 33 3.07 7.24 -4.81
CA LEU A 33 3.91 6.40 -3.97
C LEU A 33 3.58 4.94 -4.16
N TYR A 34 2.28 4.63 -4.25
CA TYR A 34 1.81 3.30 -4.57
C TYR A 34 2.31 2.85 -5.94
N CYS A 35 2.18 3.69 -6.98
CA CYS A 35 2.70 3.39 -8.32
C CYS A 35 4.23 3.23 -8.36
N ARG A 36 5.00 4.05 -7.62
CA ARG A 36 6.47 3.92 -7.56
C ARG A 36 6.91 2.68 -6.81
N VAL A 37 6.27 2.36 -5.69
CA VAL A 37 6.52 1.14 -4.92
C VAL A 37 6.10 -0.07 -5.74
N CYS A 38 4.95 0.00 -6.43
CA CYS A 38 4.54 -0.99 -7.41
C CYS A 38 5.61 -1.15 -8.49
N ALA A 39 6.11 -0.10 -9.14
CA ALA A 39 7.17 -0.22 -10.14
C ALA A 39 8.50 -0.78 -9.58
N LEU A 40 8.78 -0.56 -8.29
CA LEU A 40 9.96 -1.12 -7.61
C LEU A 40 9.79 -2.59 -7.20
N ILE A 41 8.57 -2.99 -6.81
CA ILE A 41 8.23 -4.36 -6.41
C ILE A 41 7.94 -5.23 -7.64
N LEU A 42 7.17 -4.70 -8.57
CA LEU A 42 6.83 -5.23 -9.88
C LEU A 42 7.89 -4.76 -10.86
N LYS A 43 9.02 -5.47 -10.92
CA LYS A 43 9.96 -5.32 -12.04
C LYS A 43 9.25 -5.72 -13.34
N GLY A 44 8.68 -4.75 -14.05
CA GLY A 44 8.02 -4.92 -15.35
C GLY A 44 6.49 -4.98 -15.28
N ASP A 45 5.84 -5.00 -16.46
CA ASP A 45 4.38 -5.04 -16.75
C ASP A 45 3.66 -6.30 -16.20
N GLN A 46 4.07 -6.79 -15.04
CA GLN A 46 3.45 -7.90 -14.34
C GLN A 46 2.30 -7.35 -13.50
N SER A 47 1.24 -8.14 -13.33
CA SER A 47 0.13 -7.76 -12.47
C SER A 47 0.55 -7.73 -11.00
N VAL A 48 -0.11 -6.87 -10.20
CA VAL A 48 0.19 -6.68 -8.76
C VAL A 48 0.19 -8.00 -8.01
N ILE A 49 -0.78 -8.88 -8.31
CA ILE A 49 -0.93 -10.21 -7.71
C ILE A 49 0.28 -11.11 -8.02
N GLN A 50 0.78 -11.07 -9.26
CA GLN A 50 1.96 -11.87 -9.64
C GLN A 50 3.23 -11.45 -8.90
N ALA A 51 3.50 -10.15 -8.70
CA ALA A 51 4.69 -9.77 -7.94
C ALA A 51 4.56 -10.06 -6.44
N LEU A 52 3.36 -9.93 -5.87
CA LEU A 52 3.12 -10.30 -4.48
C LEU A 52 3.35 -11.81 -4.27
N SER A 53 2.80 -12.64 -5.16
CA SER A 53 2.99 -14.09 -5.11
C SER A 53 4.46 -14.49 -5.20
N ARG A 54 5.26 -13.84 -6.06
CA ARG A 54 6.72 -14.07 -6.16
C ARG A 54 7.49 -13.72 -4.88
N LYS A 55 6.94 -12.84 -4.05
CA LYS A 55 7.50 -12.51 -2.73
C LYS A 55 6.94 -13.41 -1.60
N GLY A 56 6.12 -14.40 -1.93
CA GLY A 56 5.48 -15.28 -0.95
C GLY A 56 4.27 -14.66 -0.25
N ILE A 57 3.73 -13.58 -0.81
CA ILE A 57 2.53 -12.90 -0.29
C ILE A 57 1.36 -13.29 -1.19
N TYR A 58 0.44 -14.09 -0.67
CA TYR A 58 -0.77 -14.48 -1.37
C TYR A 58 -1.92 -13.58 -0.92
N VAL A 59 -2.58 -12.94 -1.89
CA VAL A 59 -3.76 -12.11 -1.63
C VAL A 59 -4.96 -13.04 -1.59
N MET A 60 -5.67 -13.04 -0.46
CA MET A 60 -6.83 -13.90 -0.20
C MET A 60 -8.05 -13.02 0.08
N GLU A 61 -9.22 -13.43 -0.39
CA GLU A 61 -10.51 -12.84 -0.06
C GLU A 61 -10.92 -13.26 1.36
N GLY A 62 -11.95 -12.61 1.91
CA GLY A 62 -12.43 -12.87 3.28
C GLY A 62 -12.88 -14.31 3.57
N ASP A 63 -13.10 -15.11 2.53
CA ASP A 63 -13.45 -16.54 2.57
C ASP A 63 -12.27 -17.48 2.27
N ASP A 64 -11.04 -16.96 2.31
CA ASP A 64 -9.80 -17.70 2.05
C ASP A 64 -9.67 -18.18 0.59
N THR A 65 -10.36 -17.53 -0.35
CA THR A 65 -10.17 -17.77 -1.78
C THR A 65 -9.04 -16.87 -2.34
N PRO A 66 -8.16 -17.38 -3.21
CA PRO A 66 -7.07 -16.58 -3.76
C PRO A 66 -7.59 -15.57 -4.77
N VAL A 67 -7.25 -14.29 -4.55
CA VAL A 67 -7.63 -13.19 -5.45
C VAL A 67 -6.88 -13.33 -6.76
N THR A 68 -7.60 -13.24 -7.88
CA THR A 68 -7.07 -13.37 -9.24
C THR A 68 -7.06 -12.03 -9.98
N ASP A 69 -6.31 -11.96 -11.08
CA ASP A 69 -6.26 -10.76 -11.92
C ASP A 69 -7.64 -10.36 -12.47
N SER A 70 -8.58 -11.32 -12.57
CA SER A 70 -9.95 -11.07 -13.05
C SER A 70 -10.80 -10.33 -12.00
N ASP A 71 -10.56 -10.57 -10.71
CA ASP A 71 -11.28 -9.91 -9.62
C ASP A 71 -10.94 -8.41 -9.55
N LEU A 72 -9.69 -8.07 -9.89
CA LEU A 72 -9.22 -6.69 -10.02
C LEU A 72 -9.84 -5.92 -11.18
N THR A 73 -10.45 -6.61 -12.15
CA THR A 73 -11.12 -5.97 -13.31
C THR A 73 -12.62 -5.73 -13.10
N CYS A 74 -13.19 -6.22 -12.00
CA CYS A 74 -14.59 -6.00 -11.66
C CYS A 74 -14.84 -4.54 -11.22
N GLN A 75 -16.02 -4.00 -11.55
CA GLN A 75 -16.50 -2.72 -11.03
C GLN A 75 -17.86 -2.91 -10.32
N PRO A 76 -17.93 -2.70 -8.99
CA PRO A 76 -16.84 -2.37 -8.08
C PRO A 76 -15.82 -3.51 -7.95
N ILE A 77 -14.58 -3.16 -7.55
CA ILE A 77 -13.50 -4.13 -7.33
C ILE A 77 -13.97 -5.14 -6.30
N LYS A 78 -13.87 -6.44 -6.63
CA LYS A 78 -14.11 -7.52 -5.69
C LYS A 78 -12.78 -7.92 -5.06
N MET A 79 -12.72 -7.93 -3.73
CA MET A 79 -11.54 -8.24 -2.93
C MET A 79 -11.94 -9.12 -1.76
#